data_AF-A0A2S7QMC4-F1
#
_entry.id   AF-A0A2S7QMC4-F1
#
_cell.length_a   1.000
_cell.length_b   1.000
_cell.length_c   1.000
_cell.angle_alpha   90.00
_cell.angle_beta   90.00
_cell.angle_gamma   90.00
#
_symmetry.space_group_name_H-M   'P 1'
#
loop_
_entity.id
_entity.type
_entity.pdbx_description
1 polymer ?
#
loop_
_entity_poly.entity_id
_entity_poly.type
_entity_poly.pdbx_seq_one_letter_code
_entity_poly.pdbx_strand_id
1 'polypeptide(L)'
;MVASATIFVSSAGTSAFLPVISEMRQPRDFNKALYTCMLFVNAAYLSMSLVVYRWCGQWVASPSLGSAGPVIKKVAYGIGLIGLVVSACLYLHVAAKYLFVRILRNSKHLQQNTIIHWTTWLGCTFGLGLLSFILAEAIPIFNYLLALTGSICFAPLAIALPAWLWLYDHTEARKGTIGMKVAYWGHASLILLAAFLCVGGTYGVVESIIQAYADGQIVALVYATKADCEI
;
A
#
# COMPACT_ATOMS: atom_id res chain seq x y z
N MET A 1 9.85 -12.03 -7.84
CA MET A 1 9.05 -11.76 -6.62
C MET A 1 8.70 -10.28 -6.46
N VAL A 2 9.65 -9.35 -6.66
CA VAL A 2 9.41 -7.90 -6.55
C VAL A 2 8.28 -7.44 -7.47
N ALA A 3 8.29 -7.82 -8.76
CA ALA A 3 7.26 -7.42 -9.73
C ALA A 3 5.84 -7.94 -9.38
N SER A 4 5.72 -9.17 -8.89
CA SER A 4 4.42 -9.71 -8.46
C SER A 4 3.90 -9.00 -7.20
N ALA A 5 4.80 -8.66 -6.27
CA ALA A 5 4.44 -7.93 -5.05
C ALA A 5 3.99 -6.50 -5.35
N THR A 6 4.65 -5.79 -6.29
CA THR A 6 4.26 -4.43 -6.67
C THR A 6 2.92 -4.37 -7.39
N ILE A 7 2.60 -5.35 -8.23
CA ILE A 7 1.27 -5.47 -8.84
C ILE A 7 0.22 -5.73 -7.76
N PHE A 8 0.49 -6.63 -6.83
CA PHE A 8 -0.43 -6.91 -5.73
C PHE A 8 -0.71 -5.66 -4.86
N VAL A 9 0.33 -4.89 -4.53
CA VAL A 9 0.22 -3.61 -3.79
C VAL A 9 -0.70 -2.63 -4.49
N SER A 10 -0.66 -2.55 -5.82
CA SER A 10 -1.46 -1.58 -6.57
C SER A 10 -2.98 -1.74 -6.33
N SER A 11 -3.41 -2.95 -5.97
CA SER A 11 -4.82 -3.29 -5.69
C SER A 11 -5.12 -3.43 -4.19
N ALA A 12 -4.17 -3.13 -3.30
CA ALA A 12 -4.29 -3.35 -1.86
C ALA A 12 -4.88 -2.13 -1.14
N GLY A 13 -6.21 -2.00 -1.14
CA GLY A 13 -6.96 -0.98 -0.39
C GLY A 13 -7.61 -1.46 0.92
N THR A 14 -7.43 -2.73 1.28
CA THR A 14 -8.25 -3.45 2.27
C THR A 14 -8.21 -2.83 3.67
N SER A 15 -7.09 -2.20 4.05
CA SER A 15 -6.94 -1.54 5.36
C SER A 15 -7.93 -0.40 5.58
N ALA A 16 -8.34 0.28 4.51
CA ALA A 16 -9.26 1.42 4.58
C ALA A 16 -10.74 1.00 4.52
N PHE A 17 -11.05 -0.24 4.15
CA PHE A 17 -12.45 -0.66 3.93
C PHE A 17 -13.28 -0.59 5.21
N LEU A 18 -12.79 -1.08 6.35
CA LEU A 18 -13.56 -1.06 7.60
C LEU A 18 -13.87 0.37 8.09
N PRO A 19 -12.90 1.31 8.15
CA PRO A 19 -13.19 2.72 8.42
C PRO A 19 -14.21 3.31 7.44
N VAL A 20 -14.04 3.09 6.14
CA VAL A 20 -14.94 3.64 5.11
C VAL A 20 -16.37 3.09 5.28
N ILE A 21 -16.53 1.78 5.48
CA ILE A 21 -17.84 1.15 5.72
C ILE A 21 -18.52 1.77 6.95
N SER A 22 -17.75 2.07 8.01
CA SER A 22 -18.28 2.66 9.25
C SER A 22 -18.76 4.12 9.08
N GLU A 23 -18.27 4.83 8.07
CA GLU A 23 -18.65 6.21 7.77
C GLU A 23 -19.73 6.31 6.68
N MET A 24 -20.08 5.20 6.00
CA MET A 24 -21.14 5.17 5.01
C MET A 24 -22.53 5.33 5.64
N ARG A 25 -23.37 6.21 5.07
CA ARG A 25 -24.77 6.37 5.45
C ARG A 25 -25.56 5.05 5.36
N GLN A 26 -25.27 4.23 4.35
CA GLN A 26 -25.86 2.90 4.15
C GLN A 26 -24.76 1.85 3.92
N PRO A 27 -24.30 1.15 4.97
CA PRO A 27 -23.21 0.18 4.88
C PRO A 27 -23.48 -1.00 3.93
N ARG A 28 -24.75 -1.37 3.71
CA ARG A 28 -25.15 -2.49 2.83
C ARG A 28 -24.84 -2.24 1.35
N ASP A 29 -24.71 -0.99 0.92
CA ASP A 29 -24.38 -0.65 -0.47
C ASP A 29 -22.87 -0.65 -0.75
N PHE A 30 -22.03 -0.98 0.24
CA PHE A 30 -20.58 -1.00 0.09
C PHE A 30 -20.10 -1.83 -1.11
N ASN A 31 -20.69 -3.01 -1.33
CA ASN A 31 -20.28 -3.89 -2.44
C ASN A 31 -20.48 -3.23 -3.82
N LYS A 32 -21.56 -2.46 -4.00
CA LYS A 32 -21.81 -1.74 -5.27
C LYS A 32 -20.73 -0.68 -5.49
N ALA A 33 -20.47 0.14 -4.48
CA ALA A 33 -19.43 1.16 -4.53
C ALA A 33 -18.04 0.53 -4.77
N LEU A 34 -17.74 -0.59 -4.11
CA LEU A 34 -16.49 -1.32 -4.26
C LEU A 34 -16.30 -1.83 -5.69
N TYR A 35 -17.29 -2.50 -6.27
CA TYR A 35 -17.16 -3.04 -7.63
C TYR A 35 -17.01 -1.93 -8.68
N THR A 36 -17.77 -0.84 -8.57
CA THR A 36 -17.63 0.31 -9.48
C THR A 36 -16.26 0.95 -9.35
N CYS A 37 -15.77 1.17 -8.13
CA CYS A 37 -14.44 1.70 -7.86
C CYS A 37 -13.35 0.80 -8.44
N MET A 38 -13.43 -0.51 -8.16
CA MET A 38 -12.40 -1.45 -8.57
C MET A 38 -12.35 -1.65 -10.09
N LEU A 39 -13.51 -1.62 -10.77
CA LEU A 39 -13.56 -1.61 -12.23
C LEU A 39 -12.85 -0.38 -12.80
N PHE A 40 -13.14 0.80 -12.25
CA PHE A 40 -12.52 2.05 -12.70
C PHE A 40 -11.00 2.05 -12.49
N VAL A 41 -10.54 1.65 -11.30
CA VAL A 41 -9.11 1.56 -10.96
C VAL A 41 -8.38 0.58 -11.88
N ASN A 42 -8.93 -0.62 -12.09
CA ASN A 42 -8.31 -1.61 -12.97
C ASN A 42 -8.28 -1.14 -14.43
N ALA A 43 -9.34 -0.49 -14.92
CA ALA A 43 -9.35 0.07 -16.27
C ALA A 43 -8.30 1.19 -16.43
N ALA A 44 -8.17 2.07 -15.45
CA ALA A 44 -7.15 3.13 -15.43
C ALA A 44 -5.72 2.55 -15.40
N TYR A 45 -5.45 1.56 -14.55
CA TYR A 45 -4.15 0.91 -14.48
C TYR A 45 -3.81 0.16 -15.76
N LEU A 46 -4.76 -0.60 -16.32
CA LEU A 46 -4.56 -1.36 -17.55
C LEU A 46 -4.28 -0.43 -18.72
N SER A 47 -5.10 0.60 -18.91
CA SER A 47 -4.93 1.59 -19.98
C SER A 47 -3.57 2.30 -19.87
N MET A 48 -3.22 2.83 -18.70
CA MET A 48 -1.94 3.50 -18.49
C MET A 48 -0.74 2.56 -18.71
N SER A 49 -0.84 1.31 -18.25
CA SER A 49 0.23 0.32 -18.40
C SER A 49 0.47 -0.04 -19.87
N LEU A 50 -0.60 -0.26 -20.65
CA LEU A 50 -0.49 -0.57 -22.09
C LEU A 50 0.13 0.59 -22.87
N VAL A 51 -0.31 1.81 -22.56
CA VAL A 51 0.14 3.05 -23.19
C VAL A 51 1.63 3.28 -22.93
N VAL A 52 2.06 3.21 -21.66
CA VAL A 52 3.48 3.37 -21.30
C VAL A 52 4.33 2.25 -21.90
N TYR A 53 3.86 0.99 -21.83
CA TYR A 53 4.60 -0.14 -22.37
C TYR A 53 4.76 -0.06 -23.90
N ARG A 54 3.76 0.45 -24.62
CA ARG A 54 3.82 0.60 -26.08
C ARG A 54 4.89 1.60 -26.55
N TRP A 55 5.22 2.61 -25.74
CA TRP A 55 6.20 3.65 -26.10
C TRP A 55 7.56 3.48 -25.44
N CYS A 56 7.62 3.05 -24.18
CA CYS A 56 8.88 2.85 -23.46
C CYS A 56 9.41 1.42 -23.58
N GLY A 57 8.54 0.45 -23.88
CA GLY A 57 8.89 -0.97 -23.92
C GLY A 57 9.45 -1.45 -22.58
N GLN A 58 10.50 -2.26 -22.67
CA GLN A 58 11.24 -2.79 -21.51
C GLN A 58 12.07 -1.74 -20.76
N TRP A 59 12.31 -0.56 -21.35
CA TRP A 59 13.18 0.48 -20.80
C TRP A 59 12.42 1.55 -20.00
N VAL A 60 11.24 1.20 -19.48
CA VAL A 60 10.44 2.11 -18.66
C VAL A 60 11.21 2.45 -17.36
N ALA A 61 11.38 3.74 -17.10
CA ALA A 61 11.95 4.21 -15.84
C ALA A 61 10.99 3.92 -14.69
N SER A 62 11.53 3.82 -13.48
CA SER A 62 10.70 3.73 -12.28
C SER A 62 11.04 4.87 -11.34
N PRO A 63 10.08 5.77 -11.02
CA PRO A 63 8.68 5.82 -11.50
C PRO A 63 8.52 6.09 -13.00
N SER A 64 7.41 5.63 -13.60
CA SER A 64 7.16 5.67 -15.06
C SER A 64 7.22 7.08 -15.66
N LEU A 65 6.84 8.09 -14.88
CA LEU A 65 6.94 9.52 -15.24
C LEU A 65 8.37 9.93 -15.65
N GLY A 66 9.39 9.25 -15.13
CA GLY A 66 10.79 9.46 -15.47
C GLY A 66 11.15 9.14 -16.91
N SER A 67 10.31 8.37 -17.62
CA SER A 67 10.55 7.95 -19.01
C SER A 67 10.19 9.04 -20.02
N ALA A 68 9.53 10.11 -19.58
CA ALA A 68 9.15 11.23 -20.46
C ALA A 68 10.33 12.16 -20.75
N GLY A 69 10.25 12.92 -21.86
CA GLY A 69 11.22 13.96 -22.18
C GLY A 69 11.35 15.03 -21.08
N PRO A 70 12.44 15.81 -21.06
CA PRO A 70 12.82 16.64 -19.91
C PRO A 70 11.74 17.62 -19.43
N VAL A 71 11.04 18.28 -20.36
CA VAL A 71 9.96 19.23 -20.04
C VAL A 71 8.72 18.50 -19.51
N ILE A 72 8.27 17.46 -20.22
CA ILE A 72 7.07 16.70 -19.86
C ILE A 72 7.25 16.00 -18.52
N LYS A 73 8.44 15.46 -18.24
CA LYS A 73 8.81 14.88 -16.95
C LYS A 73 8.58 15.87 -15.81
N LYS A 74 9.15 17.08 -15.90
CA LYS A 74 9.00 18.12 -14.87
C LYS A 74 7.53 18.51 -14.64
N VAL A 75 6.77 18.73 -15.72
CA VAL A 75 5.34 19.07 -15.62
C VAL A 75 4.55 17.93 -15.00
N ALA A 76 4.77 16.69 -15.44
CA ALA A 76 4.04 15.54 -14.95
C ALA A 76 4.35 15.24 -13.47
N TYR A 77 5.61 15.39 -13.04
CA TYR A 77 5.97 15.33 -11.62
C TYR A 77 5.35 16.48 -10.82
N GLY A 78 5.28 17.70 -11.37
CA GLY A 78 4.63 18.84 -10.71
C GLY A 78 3.14 18.60 -10.44
N ILE A 79 2.40 18.12 -11.44
CA ILE A 79 0.98 17.76 -11.28
C ILE A 79 0.85 16.54 -10.35
N GLY A 80 1.68 15.52 -10.54
CA GLY A 80 1.69 14.31 -9.73
C GLY A 80 1.95 14.59 -8.26
N LEU A 81 2.80 15.58 -7.94
CA LEU A 81 3.13 15.97 -6.57
C LEU A 81 1.88 16.36 -5.77
N ILE A 82 0.92 17.06 -6.39
CA ILE A 82 -0.33 17.44 -5.73
C ILE A 82 -1.09 16.17 -5.29
N GLY A 83 -1.23 15.21 -6.20
CA GLY A 83 -1.87 13.93 -5.90
C GLY A 83 -1.12 13.13 -4.83
N LEU A 84 0.21 13.13 -4.87
CA LEU A 84 1.05 12.46 -3.88
C LEU A 84 0.91 13.08 -2.49
N VAL A 85 0.91 14.42 -2.38
CA VAL A 85 0.74 15.13 -1.10
C VAL A 85 -0.62 14.84 -0.50
N VAL A 86 -1.70 14.94 -1.30
CA VAL A 86 -3.06 14.62 -0.83
C VAL A 86 -3.15 13.16 -0.37
N SER A 87 -2.60 12.22 -1.14
CA SER A 87 -2.59 10.80 -0.79
C SER A 87 -1.80 10.54 0.50
N ALA A 88 -0.61 11.13 0.64
CA ALA A 88 0.22 11.01 1.83
C ALA A 88 -0.52 11.53 3.07
N CYS A 89 -1.16 12.70 2.97
CA CYS A 89 -1.97 13.25 4.04
C CYS A 89 -3.15 12.33 4.42
N LEU A 90 -3.86 11.77 3.43
CA LEU A 90 -4.97 10.86 3.69
C LEU A 90 -4.52 9.59 4.42
N TYR A 91 -3.48 8.92 3.93
CA TYR A 91 -2.99 7.68 4.56
C TYR A 91 -2.42 7.93 5.97
N LEU A 92 -1.65 9.02 6.14
CA LEU A 92 -1.15 9.42 7.45
C LEU A 92 -2.30 9.73 8.41
N HIS A 93 -3.32 10.44 7.95
CA HIS A 93 -4.49 10.79 8.75
C HIS A 93 -5.29 9.55 9.17
N VAL A 94 -5.55 8.62 8.25
CA VAL A 94 -6.29 7.38 8.57
C VAL A 94 -5.54 6.56 9.63
N ALA A 95 -4.23 6.40 9.49
CA ALA A 95 -3.40 5.70 10.46
C ALA A 95 -3.36 6.43 11.82
N ALA A 96 -3.15 7.74 11.82
CA ALA A 96 -3.12 8.55 13.03
C ALA A 96 -4.48 8.54 13.76
N LYS A 97 -5.60 8.69 13.02
CA LYS A 97 -6.96 8.60 13.57
C LYS A 97 -7.23 7.24 14.21
N TYR A 98 -6.77 6.15 13.57
CA TYR A 98 -6.91 4.81 14.14
C TYR A 98 -6.21 4.70 15.50
N LEU A 99 -4.94 5.11 15.60
CA LEU A 99 -4.20 5.11 16.86
C LEU A 99 -4.84 6.04 17.89
N PHE A 100 -5.19 7.25 17.48
CA PHE A 100 -5.81 8.27 18.32
C PHE A 100 -7.11 7.77 18.98
N VAL A 101 -8.02 7.21 18.18
CA VAL A 101 -9.29 6.65 18.67
C VAL A 101 -9.06 5.46 19.58
N ARG A 102 -8.02 4.64 19.32
CA ARG A 102 -7.68 3.48 20.16
C ARG A 102 -7.09 3.89 21.50
N ILE A 103 -6.19 4.87 21.54
CA ILE A 103 -5.53 5.34 22.78
C ILE A 103 -6.52 6.09 23.67
N LEU A 104 -7.32 7.00 23.09
CA LEU A 104 -8.29 7.80 23.85
C LEU A 104 -9.67 7.14 23.97
N ARG A 105 -9.80 5.86 23.57
CA ARG A 105 -11.08 5.15 23.66
C ARG A 105 -11.58 5.17 25.11
N ASN A 106 -12.87 5.44 25.29
CA ASN A 106 -13.53 5.53 26.61
C ASN A 106 -13.04 6.71 27.50
N SER A 107 -12.34 7.69 26.91
CA SER A 107 -11.91 8.89 27.62
C SER A 107 -12.69 10.12 27.18
N LYS A 108 -12.96 11.04 28.13
CA LYS A 108 -13.54 12.36 27.83
C LYS A 108 -12.66 13.20 26.89
N HIS A 109 -11.35 12.93 26.88
CA HIS A 109 -10.37 13.62 26.03
C HIS A 109 -10.58 13.36 24.53
N LEU A 110 -11.29 12.30 24.15
CA LEU A 110 -11.51 11.98 22.74
C LEU A 110 -12.31 13.06 22.01
N GLN A 111 -13.26 13.69 22.70
CA GLN A 111 -14.18 14.69 22.14
C GLN A 111 -14.02 16.09 22.75
N GLN A 112 -13.18 16.23 23.78
CA GLN A 112 -12.94 17.49 24.46
C GLN A 112 -11.58 18.09 24.07
N ASN A 113 -11.56 19.41 23.82
CA ASN A 113 -10.36 20.20 23.56
C ASN A 113 -9.47 20.28 24.81
N THR A 114 -8.66 19.25 25.02
CA THR A 114 -7.76 19.13 26.16
C THR A 114 -6.32 19.00 25.68
N ILE A 115 -5.36 19.32 26.55
CA ILE A 115 -3.94 19.17 26.21
C ILE A 115 -3.65 17.71 25.80
N ILE A 116 -4.23 16.73 26.49
CA ILE A 116 -4.08 15.30 26.18
C ILE A 116 -4.60 14.95 24.77
N HIS A 117 -5.70 15.57 24.34
CA HIS A 117 -6.22 15.44 22.98
C HIS A 117 -5.19 15.90 21.95
N TRP A 118 -4.73 17.15 22.10
CA TRP A 118 -3.77 17.75 21.16
C TRP A 118 -2.43 17.04 21.15
N THR A 119 -1.88 16.70 22.31
CA THR A 119 -0.57 16.01 22.38
C THR A 119 -0.64 14.61 21.81
N THR A 120 -1.74 13.88 22.00
CA THR A 120 -1.88 12.54 21.43
C THR A 120 -2.10 12.59 19.92
N TRP A 121 -2.92 13.52 19.44
CA TRP A 121 -3.14 13.71 18.00
C TRP A 121 -1.87 14.14 17.26
N LEU A 122 -1.16 15.16 17.79
CA LEU A 122 0.12 15.61 17.23
C LEU A 122 1.17 14.51 17.35
N GLY A 123 1.25 13.82 18.50
CA GLY A 123 2.20 12.73 18.72
C GLY A 123 2.01 11.57 17.74
N CYS A 124 0.77 11.15 17.49
CA CYS A 124 0.47 10.12 16.49
C CYS A 124 0.83 10.59 15.08
N THR A 125 0.48 11.83 14.72
CA THR A 125 0.71 12.37 13.37
C THR A 125 2.21 12.56 13.09
N PHE A 126 2.94 13.25 13.98
CA PHE A 126 4.38 13.45 13.85
C PHE A 126 5.16 12.15 14.01
N GLY A 127 4.75 11.26 14.92
CA GLY A 127 5.43 9.97 15.12
C GLY A 127 5.37 9.08 13.88
N LEU A 128 4.17 8.95 13.28
CA LEU A 128 4.01 8.19 12.04
C LEU A 128 4.70 8.88 10.85
N GLY A 129 4.66 10.22 10.78
CA GLY A 129 5.36 10.99 9.75
C GLY A 129 6.88 10.82 9.83
N LEU A 130 7.45 10.88 11.03
CA LEU A 130 8.88 10.67 11.28
C LEU A 130 9.29 9.24 10.92
N LEU A 131 8.48 8.23 11.29
CA LEU A 131 8.75 6.85 10.90
C LEU A 131 8.73 6.68 9.37
N SER A 132 7.76 7.28 8.69
CA SER A 132 7.70 7.27 7.23
C SER A 132 8.91 7.95 6.60
N PHE A 133 9.38 9.05 7.18
CA PHE A 133 10.57 9.75 6.72
C PHE A 133 11.83 8.88 6.84
N ILE A 134 12.02 8.22 7.99
CA ILE A 134 13.15 7.30 8.21
C ILE A 134 13.13 6.15 7.19
N LEU A 135 11.96 5.57 6.91
CA LEU A 135 11.83 4.49 5.94
C LEU A 135 12.11 4.95 4.49
N ALA A 136 11.71 6.17 4.14
CA ALA A 136 11.98 6.74 2.83
C ALA A 136 13.49 6.95 2.59
N GLU A 137 14.22 7.43 3.60
CA GLU A 137 15.68 7.60 3.54
C GLU A 137 16.42 6.25 3.55
N ALA A 138 15.91 5.25 4.27
CA ALA A 138 16.54 3.94 4.37
C ALA A 138 16.43 3.08 3.09
N ILE A 139 15.37 3.27 2.29
CA ILE A 139 15.13 2.50 1.06
C ILE A 139 14.81 3.48 -0.08
N PRO A 140 15.83 4.12 -0.68
CA PRO A 140 15.61 5.16 -1.68
C PRO A 140 15.26 4.60 -3.08
N ILE A 141 15.04 3.29 -3.21
CA ILE A 141 14.53 2.64 -4.43
C ILE A 141 13.04 2.37 -4.26
N PHE A 142 12.23 3.15 -4.98
CA PHE A 142 10.76 3.14 -4.89
C PHE A 142 10.14 1.74 -5.03
N ASN A 143 10.59 0.93 -5.99
CA ASN A 143 10.04 -0.42 -6.19
C ASN A 143 10.31 -1.36 -5.02
N TYR A 144 11.44 -1.21 -4.34
CA TYR A 144 11.76 -2.04 -3.17
C TYR A 144 10.89 -1.64 -1.98
N LEU A 145 10.65 -0.33 -1.79
CA LEU A 145 9.73 0.16 -0.76
C LEU A 145 8.30 -0.33 -0.99
N LEU A 146 7.79 -0.26 -2.23
CA LEU A 146 6.48 -0.79 -2.58
C LEU A 146 6.40 -2.31 -2.35
N ALA A 147 7.39 -3.06 -2.83
CA ALA A 147 7.40 -4.51 -2.70
C ALA A 147 7.48 -4.96 -1.23
N LEU A 148 8.30 -4.29 -0.41
CA LEU A 148 8.44 -4.57 1.01
C LEU A 148 7.13 -4.29 1.76
N THR A 149 6.50 -3.15 1.49
CA THR A 149 5.20 -2.79 2.07
C THR A 149 4.13 -3.80 1.65
N GLY A 150 4.16 -4.24 0.40
CA GLY A 150 3.28 -5.26 -0.14
C GLY A 150 3.37 -6.60 0.55
N SER A 151 4.59 -7.11 0.71
CA SER A 151 4.81 -8.41 1.33
C SER A 151 4.48 -8.38 2.82
N ILE A 152 4.97 -7.40 3.57
CA ILE A 152 4.87 -7.42 5.03
C ILE A 152 3.52 -6.93 5.55
N CYS A 153 2.93 -5.90 4.92
CA CYS A 153 1.69 -5.29 5.39
C CYS A 153 0.48 -5.83 4.63
N PHE A 154 0.51 -5.76 3.30
CA PHE A 154 -0.69 -6.02 2.50
C PHE A 154 -0.97 -7.50 2.29
N ALA A 155 0.02 -8.37 2.12
CA ALA A 155 -0.22 -9.80 1.94
C ALA A 155 -0.99 -10.42 3.12
N PRO A 156 -0.59 -10.23 4.39
CA PRO A 156 -1.36 -10.75 5.51
C PRO A 156 -2.72 -10.03 5.67
N LEU A 157 -2.77 -8.71 5.49
CA LEU A 157 -3.99 -7.95 5.76
C LEU A 157 -5.07 -8.10 4.68
N ALA A 158 -4.68 -8.18 3.40
CA ALA A 158 -5.61 -8.21 2.28
C ALA A 158 -5.91 -9.63 1.78
N ILE A 159 -5.02 -10.60 1.99
CA ILE A 159 -5.24 -12.00 1.58
C ILE A 159 -5.52 -12.89 2.79
N ALA A 160 -4.63 -12.93 3.79
CA ALA A 160 -4.76 -13.88 4.90
C ALA A 160 -5.97 -13.57 5.78
N LEU A 161 -6.14 -12.31 6.19
CA LEU A 161 -7.18 -11.92 7.15
C LEU A 161 -8.61 -12.16 6.61
N PRO A 162 -9.00 -11.73 5.40
CA PRO A 162 -10.34 -12.00 4.88
C PRO A 162 -10.59 -13.50 4.67
N ALA A 163 -9.58 -14.24 4.21
CA ALA A 163 -9.68 -15.68 4.05
C ALA A 163 -9.87 -16.39 5.40
N TRP A 164 -9.14 -15.97 6.43
CA TRP A 164 -9.28 -16.48 7.78
C TRP A 164 -10.67 -16.20 8.37
N LEU A 165 -11.16 -14.97 8.24
CA LEU A 165 -12.49 -14.59 8.71
C LEU A 165 -13.58 -15.44 8.04
N TRP A 166 -13.47 -15.65 6.72
CA TRP A 166 -14.42 -16.49 6.00
C TRP A 166 -14.42 -17.94 6.49
N LEU A 167 -13.23 -18.52 6.73
CA LEU A 167 -13.10 -19.89 7.25
C LEU A 167 -13.65 -20.04 8.67
N TYR A 168 -13.46 -19.02 9.52
CA TYR A 168 -14.01 -19.01 10.87
C TYR A 168 -15.55 -19.07 10.84
N ASP A 169 -16.17 -18.20 10.04
CA ASP A 169 -17.64 -18.13 9.90
C ASP A 169 -18.23 -19.36 9.20
N HIS A 170 -17.48 -20.01 8.30
CA HIS A 170 -17.95 -21.15 7.48
C HIS A 170 -17.22 -22.45 7.78
N THR A 171 -16.95 -22.74 9.06
CA THR A 171 -16.24 -23.98 9.46
C THR A 171 -16.95 -25.26 8.97
N GLU A 172 -18.28 -25.24 8.91
CA GLU A 172 -19.11 -26.35 8.41
C GLU A 172 -18.90 -26.65 6.91
N ALA A 173 -18.41 -25.68 6.14
CA ALA A 173 -18.13 -25.85 4.70
C ALA A 173 -17.09 -26.94 4.43
N ARG A 174 -16.25 -27.27 5.43
CA ARG A 174 -15.29 -28.38 5.37
C ARG A 174 -15.94 -29.75 5.18
N LYS A 175 -17.15 -29.94 5.71
CA LYS A 175 -17.88 -31.22 5.65
C LYS A 175 -19.07 -31.18 4.67
N GLY A 176 -19.35 -30.02 4.08
CA GLY A 176 -20.48 -29.81 3.17
C GLY A 176 -20.33 -30.44 1.79
N THR A 177 -21.11 -29.92 0.84
CA THR A 177 -21.08 -30.34 -0.57
C THR A 177 -19.71 -30.10 -1.20
N ILE A 178 -19.46 -30.69 -2.37
CA ILE A 178 -18.19 -30.51 -3.10
C ILE A 178 -17.87 -29.01 -3.30
N GLY A 179 -18.87 -28.20 -3.65
CA GLY A 179 -18.70 -26.74 -3.81
C GLY A 179 -18.26 -26.03 -2.51
N MET A 180 -18.83 -26.42 -1.37
CA MET A 180 -18.44 -25.88 -0.07
C MET A 180 -17.01 -26.29 0.32
N LYS A 181 -16.62 -27.53 0.02
CA LYS A 181 -15.25 -28.02 0.23
C LYS A 181 -14.25 -27.28 -0.64
N VAL A 182 -14.57 -27.06 -1.92
CA VAL A 182 -13.73 -26.28 -2.83
C VAL A 182 -13.57 -24.84 -2.33
N ALA A 183 -14.65 -24.20 -1.90
CA ALA A 183 -14.58 -22.85 -1.32
C ALA A 183 -13.73 -22.83 -0.03
N TYR A 184 -13.89 -23.80 0.86
CA TYR A 184 -13.11 -23.92 2.09
C TYR A 184 -11.62 -24.09 1.80
N TRP A 185 -11.24 -25.07 0.98
CA TRP A 185 -9.83 -25.29 0.65
C TRP A 185 -9.23 -24.16 -0.20
N GLY A 186 -10.06 -23.46 -1.00
CA GLY A 186 -9.67 -22.24 -1.71
C GLY A 186 -9.30 -21.11 -0.75
N HIS A 187 -10.11 -20.82 0.26
CA HIS A 187 -9.76 -19.80 1.25
C HIS A 187 -8.57 -20.24 2.13
N ALA A 188 -8.46 -21.53 2.46
CA ALA A 188 -7.30 -22.06 3.17
C ALA A 188 -5.99 -21.89 2.37
N SER A 189 -6.02 -22.11 1.06
CA SER A 189 -4.84 -21.92 0.21
C SER A 189 -4.45 -20.45 0.06
N LEU A 190 -5.41 -19.52 0.12
CA LEU A 190 -5.13 -18.08 0.14
C LEU A 190 -4.29 -17.67 1.37
N ILE A 191 -4.53 -18.29 2.54
CA ILE A 191 -3.70 -18.03 3.73
C ILE A 191 -2.27 -18.52 3.51
N LEU A 192 -2.08 -19.69 2.90
CA LEU A 192 -0.75 -20.20 2.57
C LEU A 192 -0.04 -19.31 1.55
N LEU A 193 -0.77 -18.85 0.52
CA LEU A 193 -0.25 -17.90 -0.46
C LEU A 193 0.15 -16.58 0.20
N ALA A 194 -0.65 -16.07 1.13
CA ALA A 194 -0.35 -14.86 1.88
C ALA A 194 0.90 -15.04 2.76
N ALA A 195 1.04 -16.18 3.44
CA ALA A 195 2.21 -16.50 4.23
C ALA A 195 3.47 -16.60 3.34
N PHE A 196 3.35 -17.24 2.18
CA PHE A 196 4.44 -17.32 1.20
C PHE A 196 4.83 -15.94 0.66
N LEU A 197 3.87 -15.10 0.28
CA LEU A 197 4.14 -13.73 -0.18
C LEU A 197 4.71 -12.87 0.94
N CYS A 198 4.27 -13.05 2.17
CA CYS A 198 4.80 -12.33 3.33
C CYS A 198 6.25 -12.71 3.61
N VAL A 199 6.54 -14.01 3.78
CA VAL A 199 7.89 -14.48 4.12
C VAL A 199 8.83 -14.42 2.92
N GLY A 200 8.46 -15.08 1.82
CA GLY A 200 9.28 -15.15 0.61
C GLY A 200 9.39 -13.81 -0.12
N GLY A 201 8.32 -13.01 -0.12
CA GLY A 201 8.35 -11.65 -0.67
C GLY A 201 9.25 -10.73 0.15
N THR A 202 9.12 -10.74 1.47
CA THR A 202 9.97 -9.90 2.34
C THR A 202 11.43 -10.33 2.24
N TYR A 203 11.73 -11.63 2.28
CA TYR A 203 13.09 -12.14 2.10
C TYR A 203 13.70 -11.68 0.77
N GLY A 204 13.00 -11.89 -0.34
CA GLY A 204 13.52 -11.52 -1.66
C GLY A 204 13.72 -10.02 -1.84
N VAL A 205 12.86 -9.20 -1.22
CA VAL A 205 13.03 -7.73 -1.25
C VAL A 205 14.21 -7.30 -0.38
N VAL A 206 14.37 -7.88 0.81
CA VAL A 206 15.51 -7.59 1.69
C VAL A 206 16.83 -7.96 1.02
N GLU A 207 16.91 -9.13 0.38
CA GLU A 207 18.09 -9.54 -0.39
C GLU A 207 18.39 -8.56 -1.54
N SER A 208 17.35 -8.12 -2.26
CA SER A 208 17.50 -7.11 -3.33
C SER A 208 18.01 -5.77 -2.80
N ILE A 209 17.55 -5.35 -1.61
CA ILE A 209 18.03 -4.13 -0.96
C ILE A 209 19.51 -4.27 -0.57
N ILE A 210 19.90 -5.39 0.06
CA ILE A 210 21.29 -5.66 0.44
C ILE A 210 22.21 -5.63 -0.79
N GLN A 211 21.80 -6.29 -1.88
CA GLN A 211 22.54 -6.28 -3.14
C GLN A 211 22.68 -4.87 -3.71
N ALA A 212 21.61 -4.07 -3.72
CA ALA A 212 21.67 -2.69 -4.21
C ALA A 212 22.62 -1.79 -3.39
N TYR A 213 22.76 -2.05 -2.08
CA TYR A 213 23.77 -1.40 -1.25
C TYR A 213 25.19 -1.89 -1.59
N ALA A 214 25.38 -3.19 -1.74
CA ALA A 214 26.68 -3.80 -2.06
C ALA A 214 27.20 -3.36 -3.44
N ASP A 215 26.32 -3.27 -4.43
CA ASP A 215 26.62 -2.86 -5.80
C ASP A 215 26.78 -1.34 -5.94
N GLY A 216 26.60 -0.58 -4.85
CA GLY A 216 26.74 0.88 -4.85
C GLY A 216 25.63 1.64 -5.58
N GLN A 217 24.53 0.97 -5.94
CA GLN A 217 23.40 1.61 -6.65
C GLN A 217 22.78 2.74 -5.83
N ILE A 218 22.71 2.57 -4.50
CA ILE A 218 22.20 3.60 -3.58
C ILE A 218 23.13 4.82 -3.55
N VAL A 219 24.44 4.58 -3.52
CA VAL A 219 25.45 5.63 -3.52
C VAL A 219 25.39 6.42 -4.83
N ALA A 220 25.28 5.72 -5.96
CA ALA A 220 25.11 6.34 -7.28
C ALA A 220 23.85 7.20 -7.38
N LEU A 221 22.72 6.77 -6.80
CA LEU A 221 21.48 7.54 -6.71
C LEU A 221 21.67 8.86 -5.95
N VAL A 222 22.38 8.82 -4.81
CA VAL A 222 22.68 10.03 -4.02
C VAL A 222 23.54 11.01 -4.81
N TYR A 223 24.54 10.53 -5.54
CA TYR A 223 25.38 11.38 -6.39
C TYR A 223 24.65 11.95 -7.61
N ALA A 224 23.80 11.14 -8.28
CA ALA A 224 22.98 11.60 -9.40
C ALA A 224 22.01 12.72 -8.98
N THR A 225 21.43 12.61 -7.80
CA THR A 225 20.53 13.64 -7.24
C THR A 225 21.25 14.97 -7.01
N LYS A 226 22.53 14.94 -6.59
CA LYS A 226 23.35 16.15 -6.46
C LYS A 226 23.63 16.80 -7.82
N ALA A 227 23.98 16.00 -8.83
CA ALA A 227 24.28 16.51 -10.17
C ALA A 227 23.06 17.17 -10.83
N ASP A 228 21.86 16.64 -10.63
CA ASP A 228 20.61 17.23 -11.16
C ASP A 228 20.17 18.52 -10.43
N CYS A 229 20.69 18.78 -9.22
CA CYS A 229 20.38 19.97 -8.43
C CYS A 229 21.29 21.16 -8.76
N GLU A 230 22.41 20.93 -9.46
CA GLU A 230 23.38 21.95 -9.86
C GLU A 230 23.14 22.50 -11.28
N ILE A 231 22.01 22.15 -11.93
CA ILE A 231 21.60 22.61 -13.27
C ILE A 231 20.23 23.29 -13.23
#